data_AF-A0A821GV84-F1
#
_entry.id   AF-A0A821GV84-F1
#
_cell.length_a   1.000
_cell.length_b   1.000
_cell.length_c   1.000
_cell.angle_alpha   90.00
_cell.angle_beta   90.00
_cell.angle_gamma   90.00
#
_symmetry.space_group_name_H-M   'P 1'
#
loop_
_entity.id
_entity.type
_entity.pdbx_description
1 polymer ?
#
loop_
_entity_poly.entity_id
_entity_poly.type
_entity_poly.pdbx_seq_one_letter_code
_entity_poly.pdbx_strand_id
1 'polypeptide(L)'
;MIGGGESMTNIHHTSDVKLQEEKRRLALLQESLTRSNVLTSGMVATLDNFERKLKSLDELVTPVYEGTNELSLLLNNVNKSLTLVDSILHYYDICGELKPTVSSGPGGNLTDYLSELDRLEEAVKYFKRVTAVAERERVTQLYDLGRKRLVEETDKLILRYANPLSPKEVIELCETIGITNKNDIHSMQEADMATLRAIIEWFSSHGFRQGLIDSYAIKRGTMIRRSLQLLDEHVRKNSIRRGSTILANSSPTTSQQGQSSSDTLRKQGRRLGRFLTPEMSRRLIRSPATSTLPRGMNSPLSSSVTTMDDTVIIETSDDHDTNNYKLLLDAFIALLQRDRDLLNYVFPQELQSLVFTKLIELPLVHMREVALNLCESIERLPYKLDAGKFAVYGLFSILQWFLKSRPTFSKLYQESDIARRQQFTTLSATFEQSAVNCLRAILDEVRLDSSLPSQGGNVHP
;
A
#
# COMPACT_ATOMS: atom_id res chain seq x y z
N MET A 1 -27.04 102.14 117.77
CA MET A 1 -27.35 100.69 117.77
C MET A 1 -27.42 100.28 116.31
N ILE A 2 -26.32 99.99 115.61
CA ILE A 2 -25.46 98.79 115.65
C ILE A 2 -26.26 97.50 115.45
N GLY A 3 -25.97 96.80 114.35
CA GLY A 3 -26.17 95.36 114.19
C GLY A 3 -27.21 94.98 113.14
N GLY A 4 -26.77 94.47 111.98
CA GLY A 4 -27.68 93.89 110.96
C GLY A 4 -27.12 93.73 109.55
N GLY A 5 -25.94 94.29 109.24
CA GLY A 5 -25.30 94.20 107.92
C GLY A 5 -24.55 92.89 107.64
N GLU A 6 -24.50 91.93 108.56
CA GLU A 6 -23.62 90.76 108.47
C GLU A 6 -24.21 89.56 107.70
N SER A 7 -25.52 89.54 107.41
CA SER A 7 -26.14 88.41 106.68
C SER A 7 -26.10 88.56 105.15
N MET A 8 -26.04 89.79 104.62
CA MET A 8 -25.97 90.04 103.18
C MET A 8 -24.55 89.94 102.63
N THR A 9 -23.54 90.28 103.45
CA THR A 9 -22.12 90.19 103.06
C THR A 9 -21.65 88.75 102.93
N ASN A 10 -22.17 87.82 103.74
CA ASN A 10 -21.73 86.41 103.70
C ASN A 10 -22.31 85.64 102.50
N ILE A 11 -23.53 85.98 102.05
CA ILE A 11 -24.14 85.43 100.82
C ILE A 11 -23.48 86.04 99.58
N HIS A 12 -23.18 87.35 99.60
CA HIS A 12 -22.44 87.99 98.51
C HIS A 12 -21.02 87.45 98.41
N HIS A 13 -20.33 87.26 99.53
CA HIS A 13 -18.96 86.73 99.54
C HIS A 13 -18.90 85.26 99.10
N THR A 14 -19.85 84.41 99.51
CA THR A 14 -19.91 83.02 99.02
C THR A 14 -20.36 82.92 97.55
N SER A 15 -21.24 83.81 97.09
CA SER A 15 -21.59 83.95 95.68
C SER A 15 -20.41 84.45 94.83
N ASP A 16 -19.67 85.44 95.33
CA ASP A 16 -18.51 86.02 94.65
C ASP A 16 -17.33 85.05 94.62
N VAL A 17 -17.11 84.28 95.69
CA VAL A 17 -16.11 83.20 95.72
C VAL A 17 -16.49 82.08 94.77
N LYS A 18 -17.76 81.63 94.73
CA LYS A 18 -18.22 80.63 93.74
C LYS A 18 -18.15 81.15 92.30
N LEU A 19 -18.44 82.43 92.08
CA LEU A 19 -18.31 83.07 90.78
C LEU A 19 -16.85 83.21 90.37
N GLN A 20 -15.94 83.49 91.31
CA GLN A 20 -14.50 83.50 91.07
C GLN A 20 -13.97 82.10 90.78
N GLU A 21 -14.43 81.08 91.52
CA GLU A 21 -14.07 79.68 91.31
C GLU A 21 -14.56 79.19 89.95
N GLU A 22 -15.83 79.47 89.59
CA GLU A 22 -16.38 79.18 88.26
C GLU A 22 -15.64 79.96 87.17
N LYS A 23 -15.34 81.25 87.35
CA LYS A 23 -14.51 82.02 86.40
C LYS A 23 -13.12 81.41 86.24
N ARG A 24 -12.51 80.89 87.30
CA ARG A 24 -11.21 80.21 87.27
C ARG A 24 -11.31 78.87 86.54
N ARG A 25 -12.37 78.10 86.79
CA ARG A 25 -12.64 76.81 86.15
C ARG A 25 -12.95 76.99 84.67
N LEU A 26 -13.69 78.03 84.31
CA LEU A 26 -14.00 78.43 82.95
C LEU A 26 -12.74 78.92 82.23
N ALA A 27 -11.85 79.66 82.91
CA ALA A 27 -10.54 80.04 82.37
C ALA A 27 -9.64 78.82 82.12
N LEU A 28 -9.60 77.85 83.04
CA LEU A 28 -8.86 76.60 82.85
C LEU A 28 -9.46 75.73 81.73
N LEU A 29 -10.78 75.70 81.59
CA LEU A 29 -11.46 75.03 80.48
C LEU A 29 -11.18 75.75 79.15
N GLN A 30 -11.17 77.08 79.13
CA GLN A 30 -10.78 77.88 77.96
C GLN A 30 -9.32 77.63 77.60
N GLU A 31 -8.42 77.53 78.57
CA GLU A 31 -7.01 77.21 78.37
C GLU A 31 -6.81 75.77 77.88
N SER A 32 -7.58 74.82 78.41
CA SER A 32 -7.58 73.44 77.92
C SER A 32 -8.18 73.35 76.51
N LEU A 33 -9.20 74.15 76.20
CA LEU A 33 -9.82 74.23 74.88
C LEU A 33 -8.87 74.89 73.88
N THR A 34 -8.17 75.97 74.25
CA THR A 34 -7.17 76.61 73.40
C THR A 34 -5.98 75.69 73.19
N ARG A 35 -5.50 74.98 74.23
CA ARG A 35 -4.47 73.95 74.10
C ARG A 35 -4.93 72.81 73.19
N SER A 36 -6.16 72.33 73.32
CA SER A 36 -6.72 71.30 72.44
C SER A 36 -6.87 71.80 71.01
N ASN A 37 -7.31 73.04 70.79
CA ASN A 37 -7.39 73.66 69.47
C ASN A 37 -6.01 73.83 68.82
N VAL A 38 -4.98 74.21 69.58
CA VAL A 38 -3.59 74.26 69.09
C VAL A 38 -3.10 72.87 68.71
N LEU A 39 -3.43 71.84 69.50
CA LEU A 39 -3.07 70.46 69.20
C LEU A 39 -3.80 69.94 67.94
N THR A 40 -5.11 70.21 67.83
CA THR A 40 -5.92 69.85 66.66
C THR A 40 -5.46 70.61 65.41
N SER A 41 -5.14 71.90 65.53
CA SER A 41 -4.56 72.70 64.44
C SER A 41 -3.18 72.17 64.03
N GLY A 42 -2.35 71.76 64.98
CA GLY A 42 -1.09 71.07 64.71
C GLY A 42 -1.29 69.74 63.97
N MET A 43 -2.27 68.94 64.39
CA MET A 43 -2.64 67.69 63.70
C MET A 43 -3.10 67.95 62.26
N VAL A 44 -3.97 68.94 62.04
CA VAL A 44 -4.42 69.35 60.70
C VAL A 44 -3.23 69.83 59.86
N ALA A 45 -2.35 70.66 60.42
CA ALA A 45 -1.15 71.12 59.72
C ALA A 45 -0.19 69.97 59.35
N THR A 46 -0.07 68.95 60.22
CA THR A 46 0.72 67.75 59.90
C THR A 46 0.06 66.91 58.81
N LEU A 47 -1.26 66.76 58.83
CA LEU A 47 -2.02 66.04 57.80
C LEU A 47 -1.94 66.77 56.45
N ASP A 48 -2.10 68.09 56.40
CA ASP A 48 -1.90 68.90 55.19
C ASP A 48 -0.48 68.78 54.63
N ASN A 49 0.52 68.57 55.51
CA ASN A 49 1.90 68.33 55.10
C ASN A 49 2.06 66.92 54.52
N PHE A 50 1.44 65.92 55.14
CA PHE A 50 1.40 64.56 54.59
C PHE A 50 0.67 64.50 53.26
N GLU A 51 -0.47 65.17 53.11
CA GLU A 51 -1.24 65.20 51.88
C GLU A 51 -0.45 65.87 50.74
N ARG A 52 0.22 67.00 51.03
CA ARG A 52 1.12 67.64 50.06
C ARG A 52 2.29 66.75 49.67
N LYS A 53 2.89 66.05 50.63
CA LYS A 53 3.98 65.09 50.34
C LYS A 53 3.51 63.88 49.57
N LEU A 54 2.31 63.36 49.88
CA LEU A 54 1.72 62.21 49.20
C LEU A 54 1.37 62.58 47.75
N LYS A 55 0.79 63.76 47.54
CA LYS A 55 0.53 64.29 46.20
C LYS A 55 1.81 64.50 45.40
N SER A 56 2.85 65.07 46.02
CA SER A 56 4.16 65.23 45.37
C SER A 56 4.83 63.89 45.07
N LEU A 57 4.64 62.87 45.93
CA LEU A 57 5.14 61.52 45.68
C LEU A 57 4.36 60.85 44.54
N ASP A 58 3.05 61.00 44.50
CA ASP A 58 2.19 60.46 43.43
C ASP A 58 2.52 61.08 42.07
N GLU A 59 2.72 62.40 42.03
CA GLU A 59 3.19 63.14 40.85
C GLU A 59 4.59 62.67 40.40
N LEU A 60 5.44 62.20 41.32
CA LEU A 60 6.76 61.65 41.01
C LEU A 60 6.72 60.17 40.60
N VAL A 61 5.85 59.38 41.22
CA VAL A 61 5.77 57.91 41.03
C VAL A 61 4.98 57.55 39.77
N THR A 62 3.92 58.28 39.45
CA THR A 62 3.09 58.05 38.26
C THR A 62 3.92 57.98 36.96
N PRO A 63 4.76 58.97 36.62
CA PRO A 63 5.57 58.91 35.39
C PRO A 63 6.63 57.80 35.42
N VAL A 64 7.14 57.43 36.60
CA VAL A 64 8.06 56.31 36.75
C VAL A 64 7.34 54.99 36.49
N TYR A 65 6.12 54.83 36.99
CA TYR A 65 5.30 53.65 36.74
C TYR A 65 4.90 53.54 35.26
N GLU A 66 4.46 54.64 34.65
CA GLU A 66 4.14 54.71 33.22
C GLU A 66 5.38 54.38 32.37
N GLY A 67 6.52 55.00 32.66
CA GLY A 67 7.78 54.71 31.96
C GLY A 67 8.25 53.26 32.16
N THR A 68 8.03 52.67 33.34
CA THR A 68 8.33 51.26 33.59
C THR A 68 7.41 50.33 32.80
N ASN A 69 6.13 50.68 32.67
CA ASN A 69 5.17 49.92 31.88
C ASN A 69 5.50 49.99 30.37
N GLU A 70 5.83 51.18 29.86
CA GLU A 70 6.30 51.36 28.48
C GLU A 70 7.57 50.54 28.21
N LEU A 71 8.53 50.55 29.15
CA LEU A 71 9.74 49.75 29.05
C LEU A 71 9.43 48.25 29.07
N SER A 72 8.50 47.80 29.91
CA SER A 72 8.06 46.40 29.95
C SER A 72 7.40 45.97 28.64
N LEU A 73 6.58 46.83 28.04
CA LEU A 73 5.99 46.59 26.73
C LEU A 73 7.05 46.52 25.63
N LEU A 74 8.03 47.44 25.66
CA LEU A 74 9.15 47.43 24.74
C LEU A 74 9.96 46.14 24.87
N LEU A 75 10.29 45.73 26.09
CA LEU A 75 11.02 44.49 26.37
C LEU A 75 10.25 43.27 25.82
N ASN A 76 8.94 43.21 26.04
CA ASN A 76 8.09 42.15 25.52
C ASN A 76 8.08 42.14 23.98
N ASN A 77 8.00 43.31 23.33
CA ASN A 77 8.04 43.43 21.87
C ASN A 77 9.39 43.00 21.30
N VAL A 78 10.49 43.35 21.96
CA VAL A 78 11.84 42.91 21.59
C VAL A 78 11.96 41.40 21.73
N ASN A 79 11.51 40.81 22.84
CA ASN A 79 11.55 39.36 23.03
C ASN A 79 10.72 38.61 21.99
N LYS A 80 9.52 39.10 21.66
CA LYS A 80 8.72 38.53 20.57
C LYS A 80 9.44 38.62 19.23
N SER A 81 10.04 39.76 18.94
CA SER A 81 10.82 39.96 17.71
C SER A 81 12.02 39.02 17.64
N LEU A 82 12.71 38.79 18.76
CA LEU A 82 13.81 37.83 18.85
C LEU A 82 13.32 36.40 18.58
N THR A 83 12.23 35.97 19.22
CA THR A 83 11.65 34.63 18.96
C THR A 83 11.21 34.44 17.51
N LEU A 84 10.71 35.51 16.87
CA LEU A 84 10.38 35.48 15.45
C LEU A 84 11.65 35.32 14.61
N VAL A 85 12.70 36.11 14.86
CA VAL A 85 13.97 35.98 14.14
C VAL A 85 14.58 34.59 14.32
N ASP A 86 14.55 34.02 15.52
CA ASP A 86 15.04 32.66 15.79
C ASP A 86 14.24 31.61 14.98
N SER A 87 12.91 31.77 14.92
CA SER A 87 12.06 30.88 14.11
C SER A 87 12.34 31.01 12.61
N ILE A 88 12.67 32.21 12.13
CA ILE A 88 13.05 32.45 10.73
C ILE A 88 14.39 31.76 10.46
N LEU A 89 15.40 31.98 11.31
CA LEU A 89 16.73 31.41 11.16
C LEU A 89 16.68 29.89 11.06
N HIS A 90 15.86 29.24 11.90
CA HIS A 90 15.62 27.81 11.85
C HIS A 90 15.21 27.31 10.45
N TYR A 91 14.29 28.01 9.76
CA TYR A 91 13.84 27.62 8.42
C TYR A 91 14.92 27.79 7.34
N TYR A 92 15.85 28.73 7.50
CA TYR A 92 16.98 28.89 6.57
C TYR A 92 18.06 27.82 6.77
N ASP A 93 18.25 27.34 8.01
CA ASP A 93 19.25 26.32 8.33
C ASP A 93 18.77 24.89 8.01
N ILE A 94 17.45 24.63 8.06
CA ILE A 94 16.80 23.34 7.81
C ILE A 94 17.38 22.61 6.59
N CYS A 95 17.49 23.28 5.44
CA CYS A 95 17.96 22.61 4.23
C CYS A 95 19.47 22.38 4.20
N GLY A 96 20.25 22.99 5.09
CA GLY A 96 21.65 22.61 5.32
C GLY A 96 21.75 21.36 6.19
N GLU A 97 21.00 21.35 7.28
CA GLU A 97 20.93 20.26 8.27
C GLU A 97 20.39 18.95 7.68
N LEU A 98 19.31 19.03 6.89
CA LEU A 98 18.52 17.87 6.45
C LEU A 98 18.99 17.27 5.14
N LYS A 99 19.76 18.02 4.36
CA LYS A 99 20.29 17.57 3.06
C LYS A 99 21.03 16.23 3.10
N PRO A 100 21.97 15.96 4.02
CA PRO A 100 22.67 14.67 4.06
C PRO A 100 21.72 13.49 4.32
N THR A 101 20.80 13.64 5.27
CA THR A 101 19.80 12.63 5.61
C THR A 101 18.88 12.35 4.43
N VAL A 102 18.29 13.39 3.84
CA VAL A 102 17.36 13.28 2.72
C VAL A 102 18.02 12.68 1.47
N SER A 103 19.27 13.05 1.20
CA SER A 103 20.03 12.57 0.05
C SER A 103 20.37 11.08 0.14
N SER A 104 20.60 10.58 1.36
CA SER A 104 20.93 9.18 1.66
C SER A 104 19.72 8.25 1.53
N GLY A 105 18.50 8.79 1.67
CA GLY A 105 17.25 8.04 1.60
C GLY A 105 16.83 7.41 2.93
N PRO A 106 15.64 6.78 2.99
CA PRO A 106 15.03 6.29 4.23
C PRO A 106 15.81 5.19 4.96
N GLY A 107 16.62 4.40 4.25
CA GLY A 107 17.49 3.39 4.87
C GLY A 107 16.77 2.48 5.87
N GLY A 108 17.46 2.09 6.95
CA GLY A 108 16.87 1.30 8.05
C GLY A 108 16.04 2.11 9.05
N ASN A 109 16.02 3.45 8.94
CA ASN A 109 15.36 4.35 9.90
C ASN A 109 14.27 5.16 9.20
N LEU A 110 13.23 4.47 8.72
CA LEU A 110 12.12 5.11 8.01
C LEU A 110 11.43 6.18 8.85
N THR A 111 11.17 5.92 10.14
CA THR A 111 10.43 6.84 11.02
C THR A 111 11.10 8.21 11.12
N ASP A 112 12.41 8.21 11.37
CA ASP A 112 13.20 9.45 11.45
C ASP A 112 13.14 10.17 10.10
N TYR A 113 13.32 9.45 8.99
CA TYR A 113 13.26 10.02 7.65
C TYR A 113 11.91 10.67 7.33
N LEU A 114 10.80 10.05 7.73
CA LEU A 114 9.46 10.64 7.55
C LEU A 114 9.30 11.92 8.38
N SER A 115 9.75 11.93 9.64
CA SER A 115 9.68 13.12 10.49
C SER A 115 10.51 14.29 9.93
N GLU A 116 11.65 14.00 9.32
CA GLU A 116 12.49 15.01 8.68
C GLU A 116 11.89 15.54 7.37
N LEU A 117 11.11 14.73 6.66
CA LEU A 117 10.31 15.20 5.54
C LEU A 117 9.13 16.05 5.98
N ASP A 118 8.49 15.75 7.11
CA ASP A 118 7.43 16.58 7.68
C ASP A 118 7.98 17.97 8.03
N ARG A 119 9.16 18.03 8.66
CA ARG A 119 9.86 19.28 8.98
C ARG A 119 10.21 20.07 7.71
N LEU A 120 10.61 19.40 6.63
CA LEU A 120 10.82 20.05 5.33
C LEU A 120 9.51 20.56 4.71
N GLU A 121 8.40 19.82 4.85
CA GLU A 121 7.11 20.26 4.34
C GLU A 121 6.63 21.53 5.06
N GLU A 122 6.83 21.62 6.37
CA GLU A 122 6.58 22.82 7.16
C GLU A 122 7.41 24.01 6.66
N ALA A 123 8.69 23.79 6.37
CA ALA A 123 9.56 24.82 5.79
C ALA A 123 9.06 25.25 4.40
N VAL A 124 8.62 24.32 3.54
CA VAL A 124 7.99 24.66 2.25
C VAL A 124 6.72 25.49 2.46
N LYS A 125 5.87 25.14 3.43
CA LYS A 125 4.65 25.91 3.77
C LYS A 125 4.98 27.31 4.27
N TYR A 126 6.04 27.46 5.06
CA TYR A 126 6.55 28.74 5.51
C TYR A 126 7.04 29.62 4.35
N PHE A 127 7.95 29.11 3.52
CA PHE A 127 8.52 29.86 2.38
C PHE A 127 7.52 30.12 1.25
N LYS A 128 6.36 29.45 1.22
CA LYS A 128 5.24 29.83 0.34
C LYS A 128 4.60 31.16 0.75
N ARG A 129 4.67 31.56 2.02
CA ARG A 129 4.12 32.82 2.55
C ARG A 129 5.12 33.97 2.47
N VAL A 130 6.40 33.67 2.40
CA VAL A 130 7.51 34.64 2.39
C VAL A 130 7.97 34.92 0.96
N THR A 131 8.47 36.13 0.70
CA THR A 131 8.98 36.57 -0.62
C THR A 131 10.35 35.98 -1.00
N ALA A 132 10.93 35.09 -0.18
CA ALA A 132 12.25 34.50 -0.38
C ALA A 132 12.22 33.38 -1.46
N VAL A 133 12.18 33.77 -2.73
CA VAL A 133 12.01 32.85 -3.87
C VAL A 133 13.13 31.80 -3.97
N ALA A 134 14.40 32.20 -3.81
CA ALA A 134 15.53 31.30 -3.93
C ALA A 134 15.52 30.19 -2.86
N GLU A 135 15.22 30.55 -1.60
CA GLU A 135 15.17 29.57 -0.52
C GLU A 135 13.92 28.68 -0.64
N ARG A 136 12.79 29.25 -1.07
CA ARG A 136 11.59 28.48 -1.41
C ARG A 136 11.91 27.40 -2.44
N GLU A 137 12.61 27.75 -3.51
CA GLU A 137 12.99 26.79 -4.55
C GLU A 137 13.93 25.72 -3.99
N ARG A 138 14.96 26.12 -3.23
CA ARG A 138 15.92 25.20 -2.60
C ARG A 138 15.23 24.17 -1.71
N VAL A 139 14.34 24.61 -0.83
CA VAL A 139 13.60 23.75 0.10
C VAL A 139 12.63 22.84 -0.66
N THR A 140 11.94 23.37 -1.67
CA THR A 140 11.02 22.58 -2.49
C THR A 140 11.76 21.47 -3.24
N GLN A 141 12.92 21.78 -3.84
CA GLN A 141 13.74 20.78 -4.54
C GLN A 141 14.24 19.69 -3.59
N LEU A 142 14.66 20.05 -2.37
CA LEU A 142 15.10 19.06 -1.38
C LEU A 142 13.93 18.17 -0.91
N TYR A 143 12.76 18.76 -0.67
CA TYR A 143 11.56 18.02 -0.32
C TYR A 143 11.12 17.07 -1.44
N ASP A 144 11.13 17.52 -2.69
CA ASP A 144 10.80 16.68 -3.86
C ASP A 144 11.82 15.57 -4.07
N LEU A 145 13.11 15.82 -3.83
CA LEU A 145 14.14 14.78 -3.82
C LEU A 145 13.85 13.73 -2.75
N GLY A 146 13.49 14.15 -1.54
CA GLY A 146 13.17 13.22 -0.46
C GLY A 146 11.94 12.36 -0.74
N ARG A 147 10.89 12.97 -1.28
CA ARG A 147 9.72 12.24 -1.79
C ARG A 147 10.10 11.24 -2.87
N LYS A 148 10.97 11.63 -3.80
CA LYS A 148 11.47 10.73 -4.85
C LYS A 148 12.21 9.53 -4.25
N ARG A 149 13.01 9.72 -3.20
CA ARG A 149 13.67 8.60 -2.49
C ARG A 149 12.66 7.64 -1.85
N LEU A 150 11.57 8.14 -1.25
CA LEU A 150 10.50 7.27 -0.73
C LEU A 150 9.82 6.47 -1.84
N VAL A 151 9.57 7.08 -3.00
CA VAL A 151 9.02 6.36 -4.17
C VAL A 151 10.01 5.29 -4.65
N GLU A 152 11.30 5.62 -4.75
CA GLU A 152 12.35 4.66 -5.12
C GLU A 152 12.40 3.48 -4.13
N GLU A 153 12.28 3.74 -2.83
CA GLU A 153 12.29 2.68 -1.81
C GLU A 153 11.02 1.82 -1.86
N THR A 154 9.86 2.45 -2.00
CA THR A 154 8.58 1.76 -2.22
C THR A 154 8.67 0.85 -3.45
N ASP A 155 9.23 1.37 -4.53
CA ASP A 155 9.38 0.65 -5.78
C ASP A 155 10.31 -0.56 -5.65
N LYS A 156 11.44 -0.42 -4.96
CA LYS A 156 12.34 -1.56 -4.66
C LYS A 156 11.62 -2.62 -3.84
N LEU A 157 10.88 -2.20 -2.82
CA LEU A 157 10.18 -3.10 -1.91
C LEU A 157 9.10 -3.89 -2.65
N ILE A 158 8.28 -3.22 -3.47
CA ILE A 158 7.27 -3.88 -4.30
C ILE A 158 7.93 -4.86 -5.28
N LEU A 159 9.00 -4.44 -5.97
CA LEU A 159 9.68 -5.28 -6.96
C LEU A 159 10.32 -6.52 -6.35
N ARG A 160 10.85 -6.41 -5.12
CA ARG A 160 11.40 -7.56 -4.37
C ARG A 160 10.39 -8.70 -4.20
N TYR A 161 9.10 -8.36 -4.05
CA TYR A 161 8.02 -9.31 -3.83
C TYR A 161 7.07 -9.47 -5.02
N ALA A 162 7.29 -8.76 -6.13
CA ALA A 162 6.49 -8.84 -7.36
C ALA A 162 7.13 -9.75 -8.42
N ASN A 163 7.82 -10.81 -7.99
CA ASN A 163 8.36 -11.81 -8.91
C ASN A 163 7.26 -12.77 -9.39
N PRO A 164 7.12 -13.03 -10.71
CA PRO A 164 6.19 -14.03 -11.22
C PRO A 164 6.41 -15.39 -10.58
N LEU A 165 5.33 -16.05 -10.14
CA LEU A 165 5.39 -17.41 -9.63
C LEU A 165 5.56 -18.38 -10.79
N SER A 166 6.35 -19.43 -10.56
CA SER A 166 6.50 -20.55 -11.47
C SER A 166 5.21 -21.39 -11.52
N PRO A 167 4.98 -22.15 -12.60
CA PRO A 167 3.78 -22.98 -12.73
C PRO A 167 3.56 -23.95 -11.56
N LYS A 168 4.63 -24.50 -10.99
CA LYS A 168 4.55 -25.42 -9.85
C LYS A 168 4.06 -24.72 -8.59
N GLU A 169 4.62 -23.55 -8.29
CA GLU A 169 4.22 -22.73 -7.13
C GLU A 169 2.77 -22.28 -7.23
N VAL A 170 2.30 -21.92 -8.44
CA VAL A 170 0.89 -21.55 -8.65
C VAL A 170 -0.04 -22.75 -8.42
N ILE A 171 0.32 -23.95 -8.88
CA ILE A 171 -0.48 -25.16 -8.67
C ILE A 171 -0.55 -25.52 -7.17
N GLU A 172 0.58 -25.45 -6.46
CA GLU A 172 0.62 -25.65 -5.01
C GLU A 172 -0.21 -24.60 -4.26
N LEU A 173 -0.19 -23.34 -4.71
CA LEU A 173 -1.05 -22.29 -4.19
C LEU A 173 -2.54 -22.63 -4.38
N CYS A 174 -2.92 -23.19 -5.53
CA CYS A 174 -4.30 -23.63 -5.79
C CYS A 174 -4.76 -24.75 -4.86
N GLU A 175 -3.87 -25.69 -4.54
CA GLU A 175 -4.16 -26.82 -3.64
C GLU A 175 -4.30 -26.39 -2.18
N THR A 176 -3.70 -25.25 -1.82
CA THR A 176 -3.65 -24.72 -0.45
C THR A 176 -4.68 -23.60 -0.18
N ILE A 177 -5.53 -23.25 -1.15
CA ILE A 177 -6.59 -22.24 -0.99
C ILE A 177 -7.48 -22.61 0.22
N GLY A 178 -7.42 -21.80 1.28
CA GLY A 178 -8.19 -21.98 2.51
C GLY A 178 -7.42 -22.56 3.69
N ILE A 179 -6.14 -22.95 3.51
CA ILE A 179 -5.23 -23.34 4.59
C ILE A 179 -4.23 -22.19 4.77
N THR A 180 -4.22 -21.58 5.96
CA THR A 180 -3.27 -20.50 6.29
C THR A 180 -1.86 -21.06 6.45
N ASN A 181 -1.15 -21.23 5.33
CA ASN A 181 0.26 -21.58 5.35
C ASN A 181 1.08 -20.36 5.77
N LYS A 182 1.40 -20.28 7.07
CA LYS A 182 2.25 -19.24 7.67
C LYS A 182 3.71 -19.21 7.14
N ASN A 183 4.09 -20.18 6.29
CA ASN A 183 5.45 -20.37 5.79
C ASN A 183 5.57 -20.21 4.26
N ASP A 184 4.71 -19.41 3.62
CA ASP A 184 4.91 -19.06 2.21
C ASP A 184 6.19 -18.21 2.05
N ILE A 185 7.23 -18.79 1.46
CA ILE A 185 8.53 -18.17 1.21
C ILE A 185 8.39 -16.90 0.35
N HIS A 186 7.32 -16.81 -0.45
CA HIS A 186 7.05 -15.67 -1.32
C HIS A 186 6.18 -14.59 -0.65
N SER A 187 5.75 -14.81 0.59
CA SER A 187 5.01 -13.80 1.34
C SER A 187 5.92 -12.65 1.75
N MET A 188 5.38 -11.44 1.72
CA MET A 188 6.11 -10.25 2.14
C MET A 188 6.37 -10.32 3.65
N GLN A 189 7.61 -10.07 4.06
CA GLN A 189 7.96 -10.08 5.49
C GLN A 189 7.19 -9.00 6.26
N GLU A 190 6.90 -9.25 7.54
CA GLU A 190 6.12 -8.32 8.37
C GLU A 190 6.78 -6.95 8.52
N ALA A 191 8.11 -6.91 8.65
CA ALA A 191 8.88 -5.65 8.69
C ALA A 191 8.75 -4.86 7.38
N ASP A 192 8.78 -5.55 6.24
CA ASP A 192 8.62 -4.94 4.92
C ASP A 192 7.17 -4.47 4.70
N MET A 193 6.17 -5.22 5.19
CA MET A 193 4.76 -4.78 5.21
C MET A 193 4.55 -3.53 6.06
N ALA A 194 5.16 -3.47 7.25
CA ALA A 194 5.09 -2.30 8.12
C ALA A 194 5.74 -1.07 7.45
N THR A 195 6.91 -1.26 6.82
CA THR A 195 7.62 -0.21 6.08
C THR A 195 6.77 0.33 4.94
N LEU A 196 6.21 -0.57 4.11
CA LEU A 196 5.36 -0.16 2.98
C LEU A 196 4.10 0.56 3.44
N ARG A 197 3.44 0.07 4.50
CA ARG A 197 2.27 0.70 5.10
C ARG A 197 2.58 2.12 5.58
N ALA A 198 3.67 2.30 6.32
CA ALA A 198 4.07 3.60 6.85
C ALA A 198 4.32 4.63 5.73
N ILE A 199 4.99 4.21 4.63
CA ILE A 199 5.21 5.08 3.48
C ILE A 199 3.86 5.45 2.80
N ILE A 200 2.97 4.48 2.60
CA ILE A 200 1.66 4.72 1.97
C ILE A 200 0.79 5.65 2.82
N GLU A 201 0.79 5.47 4.13
CA GLU A 201 0.06 6.32 5.08
C GLU A 201 0.59 7.75 5.02
N TRP A 202 1.92 7.91 5.04
CA TRP A 202 2.57 9.21 4.91
C TRP A 202 2.19 9.92 3.59
N PHE A 203 2.29 9.24 2.45
CA PHE A 203 1.87 9.88 1.19
C PHE A 203 0.37 10.16 1.12
N SER A 204 -0.46 9.38 1.84
CA SER A 204 -1.91 9.57 1.90
C SER A 204 -2.31 10.79 2.72
N SER A 205 -1.60 11.08 3.82
CA SER A 205 -1.78 12.29 4.62
C SER A 205 -1.30 13.55 3.88
N HIS A 206 -0.27 13.42 3.04
CA HIS A 206 0.31 14.52 2.25
C HIS A 206 -0.35 14.74 0.87
N GLY A 207 -1.39 13.98 0.52
CA GLY A 207 -2.17 14.18 -0.70
C GLY A 207 -1.60 13.57 -1.99
N PHE A 208 -0.58 12.70 -1.91
CA PHE A 208 0.11 12.10 -3.06
C PHE A 208 -0.29 10.63 -3.29
N ARG A 209 -1.59 10.37 -3.44
CA ARG A 209 -2.14 9.00 -3.45
C ARG A 209 -2.00 8.29 -4.80
N GLN A 210 -2.30 8.99 -5.89
CA GLN A 210 -2.54 8.37 -7.21
C GLN A 210 -1.30 7.64 -7.76
N GLY A 211 -0.12 8.26 -7.68
CA GLY A 211 1.11 7.67 -8.24
C GLY A 211 1.54 6.36 -7.58
N LEU A 212 1.31 6.22 -6.27
CA LEU A 212 1.64 4.99 -5.53
C LEU A 212 0.65 3.88 -5.79
N ILE A 213 -0.64 4.23 -5.84
CA ILE A 213 -1.71 3.31 -6.21
C ILE A 213 -1.42 2.71 -7.58
N ASP A 214 -1.07 3.56 -8.55
CA ASP A 214 -0.76 3.13 -9.90
C ASP A 214 0.51 2.26 -9.95
N SER A 215 1.61 2.68 -9.29
CA SER A 215 2.85 1.90 -9.25
C SER A 215 2.64 0.51 -8.64
N TYR A 216 1.97 0.43 -7.48
CA TYR A 216 1.70 -0.83 -6.81
C TYR A 216 0.79 -1.74 -7.64
N ALA A 217 -0.36 -1.22 -8.08
CA ALA A 217 -1.35 -1.99 -8.82
C ALA A 217 -0.78 -2.53 -10.14
N ILE A 218 -0.01 -1.71 -10.87
CA ILE A 218 0.62 -2.14 -12.13
C ILE A 218 1.65 -3.23 -11.87
N LYS A 219 2.56 -3.07 -10.91
CA LYS A 219 3.63 -4.06 -10.64
C LYS A 219 3.10 -5.40 -10.14
N ARG A 220 2.12 -5.37 -9.23
CA ARG A 220 1.49 -6.61 -8.74
C ARG A 220 0.59 -7.23 -9.81
N GLY A 221 -0.17 -6.42 -10.55
CA GLY A 221 -0.98 -6.89 -11.67
C GLY A 221 -0.15 -7.52 -12.80
N THR A 222 1.00 -6.94 -13.16
CA THR A 222 1.93 -7.52 -14.15
C THR A 222 2.52 -8.84 -13.66
N MET A 223 2.86 -8.93 -12.38
CA MET A 223 3.34 -10.17 -11.74
C MET A 223 2.29 -11.29 -11.83
N ILE A 224 1.04 -11.02 -11.47
CA ILE A 224 -0.05 -12.01 -11.53
C ILE A 224 -0.27 -12.45 -12.98
N ARG A 225 -0.39 -11.47 -13.90
CA ARG A 225 -0.55 -11.77 -15.33
C ARG A 225 0.57 -12.66 -15.85
N ARG A 226 1.83 -12.35 -15.49
CA ARG A 226 2.97 -13.14 -15.95
C ARG A 226 2.98 -14.55 -15.37
N SER A 227 2.56 -14.72 -14.11
CA SER A 227 2.43 -16.03 -13.48
C SER A 227 1.38 -16.90 -14.19
N LEU A 228 0.23 -16.31 -14.55
CA LEU A 228 -0.81 -16.97 -15.34
C LEU A 228 -0.32 -17.37 -16.73
N GLN A 229 0.42 -16.49 -17.43
CA GLN A 229 1.02 -16.81 -18.73
C GLN A 229 2.01 -17.97 -18.66
N LEU A 230 2.85 -18.01 -17.62
CA LEU A 230 3.80 -19.10 -17.42
C LEU A 230 3.07 -20.43 -17.18
N LEU A 231 1.98 -20.41 -16.39
CA LEU A 231 1.14 -21.58 -16.14
C LEU A 231 0.48 -22.07 -17.43
N ASP A 232 -0.17 -21.17 -18.18
CA ASP A 232 -0.82 -21.47 -19.45
C ASP A 232 0.17 -22.10 -20.46
N GLU A 233 1.37 -21.53 -20.60
CA GLU A 233 2.42 -22.08 -21.46
C GLU A 233 2.91 -23.47 -21.01
N HIS A 234 3.07 -23.68 -19.70
CA HIS A 234 3.50 -24.96 -19.13
C HIS A 234 2.46 -26.06 -19.36
N VAL A 235 1.19 -25.75 -19.14
CA VAL A 235 0.08 -26.69 -19.29
C VAL A 235 -0.10 -27.07 -20.76
N ARG A 236 -0.05 -26.11 -21.69
CA ARG A 236 -0.10 -26.35 -23.13
C ARG A 236 1.03 -27.27 -23.61
N LYS A 237 2.28 -27.02 -23.17
CA LYS A 237 3.44 -27.84 -23.53
C LYS A 237 3.36 -29.27 -22.99
N ASN A 238 2.82 -29.45 -21.79
CA ASN A 238 2.66 -30.78 -21.20
C ASN A 238 1.51 -31.57 -21.85
N SER A 239 0.46 -30.89 -22.32
CA SER A 239 -0.61 -31.52 -23.11
C SER A 239 -0.05 -32.13 -24.41
N ILE A 240 0.79 -31.38 -25.14
CA ILE A 240 1.43 -31.83 -26.39
C ILE A 240 2.33 -33.06 -26.18
N ARG A 241 3.06 -33.14 -25.05
CA ARG A 241 3.95 -34.28 -24.76
C ARG A 241 3.21 -35.59 -24.47
N ARG A 242 1.98 -35.54 -23.93
CA ARG A 242 1.15 -36.72 -23.68
C ARG A 242 0.52 -37.27 -24.98
N GLY A 243 0.15 -36.39 -25.92
CA GLY A 243 -0.32 -36.79 -27.25
C GLY A 243 0.74 -37.53 -28.08
N SER A 244 2.03 -37.19 -27.93
CA SER A 244 3.13 -37.83 -28.66
C SER A 244 3.49 -39.24 -28.18
N THR A 245 3.03 -39.67 -27.01
CA THR A 245 3.42 -40.97 -26.42
C THR A 245 2.54 -42.17 -26.85
N ILE A 246 1.49 -41.94 -27.64
CA ILE A 246 0.59 -43.02 -28.09
C ILE A 246 1.12 -43.77 -29.33
N LEU A 247 2.12 -43.23 -30.05
CA LEU A 247 2.68 -43.85 -31.26
C LEU A 247 3.89 -44.78 -31.03
N ALA A 248 4.25 -45.11 -29.79
CA ALA A 248 5.47 -45.87 -29.50
C ALA A 248 5.29 -47.15 -28.66
N ASN A 249 4.07 -47.66 -28.45
CA ASN A 249 3.87 -48.91 -27.71
C ASN A 249 2.81 -49.81 -28.34
N SER A 250 3.20 -50.52 -29.39
CA SER A 250 2.48 -51.71 -29.87
C SER A 250 3.48 -52.80 -30.26
N SER A 251 3.88 -53.59 -29.25
CA SER A 251 4.38 -54.96 -29.41
C SER A 251 3.79 -55.81 -28.28
N PRO A 252 2.95 -56.81 -28.57
CA PRO A 252 2.53 -57.80 -27.59
C PRO A 252 3.44 -59.02 -27.71
N THR A 253 4.12 -59.43 -26.63
CA THR A 253 4.51 -60.83 -26.45
C THR A 253 4.24 -61.27 -25.03
N THR A 254 3.53 -62.38 -24.96
CA THR A 254 2.92 -63.02 -23.80
C THR A 254 3.93 -63.87 -23.02
N SER A 255 3.80 -63.80 -21.69
CA SER A 255 4.01 -64.86 -20.68
C SER A 255 5.32 -65.66 -20.66
N GLN A 256 6.00 -65.66 -19.51
CA GLN A 256 6.02 -66.88 -18.68
C GLN A 256 6.28 -66.58 -17.19
N GLN A 257 5.55 -67.36 -16.39
CA GLN A 257 5.45 -67.41 -14.95
C GLN A 257 6.59 -68.30 -14.40
N GLY A 258 7.18 -67.93 -13.27
CA GLY A 258 8.18 -68.77 -12.59
C GLY A 258 8.58 -68.21 -11.23
N GLN A 259 7.94 -68.71 -10.18
CA GLN A 259 8.30 -68.49 -8.77
C GLN A 259 9.62 -69.19 -8.43
N SER A 260 10.47 -68.59 -7.59
CA SER A 260 11.02 -69.25 -6.38
C SER A 260 12.02 -68.35 -5.63
N SER A 261 11.77 -68.22 -4.33
CA SER A 261 12.58 -67.60 -3.29
C SER A 261 13.95 -68.26 -3.07
N SER A 262 14.94 -67.49 -2.58
CA SER A 262 15.60 -67.66 -1.26
C SER A 262 17.06 -67.14 -1.21
N ASP A 263 17.32 -66.31 -0.20
CA ASP A 263 18.47 -66.32 0.71
C ASP A 263 19.92 -65.94 0.30
N THR A 264 20.29 -64.75 0.81
CA THR A 264 21.44 -64.46 1.71
C THR A 264 22.90 -64.38 1.24
N LEU A 265 23.52 -63.26 1.66
CA LEU A 265 24.87 -63.04 2.23
C LEU A 265 26.07 -62.61 1.36
N ARG A 266 26.68 -61.50 1.86
CA ARG A 266 28.11 -61.20 2.08
C ARG A 266 28.98 -60.54 0.97
N LYS A 267 29.24 -59.25 1.23
CA LYS A 267 30.53 -58.60 1.65
C LYS A 267 31.77 -58.58 0.73
N GLN A 268 32.37 -57.36 0.72
CA GLN A 268 33.79 -56.95 0.48
C GLN A 268 34.25 -56.91 -0.97
N GLY A 269 35.09 -55.95 -1.43
CA GLY A 269 35.82 -54.83 -0.83
C GLY A 269 36.51 -54.05 -1.98
N ARG A 270 36.43 -52.71 -2.00
CA ARG A 270 37.49 -51.73 -1.65
C ARG A 270 38.70 -51.62 -2.62
N ARG A 271 38.97 -50.35 -3.00
CA ARG A 271 40.23 -49.69 -3.48
C ARG A 271 40.44 -49.70 -5.00
N LEU A 272 40.94 -48.65 -5.67
CA LEU A 272 41.62 -47.40 -5.28
C LEU A 272 41.44 -46.38 -6.43
N GLY A 273 41.34 -45.08 -6.13
CA GLY A 273 41.33 -44.03 -7.14
C GLY A 273 42.72 -43.63 -7.63
N ARG A 274 42.79 -42.95 -8.78
CA ARG A 274 43.79 -41.90 -9.02
C ARG A 274 43.34 -40.95 -10.12
N PHE A 275 43.41 -39.66 -9.76
CA PHE A 275 43.40 -38.47 -10.60
C PHE A 275 44.46 -38.52 -11.72
N LEU A 276 44.26 -37.75 -12.79
CA LEU A 276 45.14 -36.67 -13.29
C LEU A 276 44.61 -36.06 -14.62
N THR A 277 44.38 -34.75 -14.63
CA THR A 277 44.57 -33.84 -15.79
C THR A 277 46.07 -33.40 -15.82
N PRO A 278 46.63 -32.57 -16.75
CA PRO A 278 46.00 -31.65 -17.73
C PRO A 278 46.73 -31.46 -19.11
N GLU A 279 46.04 -30.68 -19.96
CA GLU A 279 46.53 -29.67 -20.93
C GLU A 279 47.28 -29.93 -22.27
N MET A 280 46.79 -29.18 -23.27
CA MET A 280 47.46 -28.40 -24.34
C MET A 280 47.95 -29.03 -25.67
N SER A 281 47.30 -28.58 -26.75
CA SER A 281 47.85 -27.68 -27.81
C SER A 281 47.90 -28.14 -29.28
N ARG A 282 47.35 -27.24 -30.12
CA ARG A 282 47.65 -26.89 -31.55
C ARG A 282 47.24 -27.87 -32.65
N ARG A 283 46.25 -27.50 -33.49
CA ARG A 283 46.33 -26.68 -34.72
C ARG A 283 47.35 -27.22 -35.74
N LEU A 284 46.89 -27.73 -36.88
CA LEU A 284 47.26 -27.22 -38.22
C LEU A 284 46.46 -27.88 -39.36
N ILE A 285 46.27 -27.05 -40.38
CA ILE A 285 45.47 -27.16 -41.60
C ILE A 285 46.25 -27.96 -42.65
N ARG A 286 45.53 -28.59 -43.61
CA ARG A 286 45.79 -28.59 -45.08
C ARG A 286 45.79 -29.97 -45.77
N SER A 287 44.74 -30.22 -46.55
CA SER A 287 44.65 -31.09 -47.74
C SER A 287 45.53 -30.53 -48.89
N PRO A 288 45.93 -31.27 -49.98
CA PRO A 288 45.03 -32.01 -50.89
C PRO A 288 45.57 -33.23 -51.69
N ALA A 289 44.64 -33.96 -52.35
CA ALA A 289 44.65 -34.70 -53.65
C ALA A 289 45.82 -35.71 -53.98
N THR A 290 45.67 -36.83 -54.69
CA THR A 290 44.86 -37.16 -55.89
C THR A 290 44.93 -38.68 -56.25
N SER A 291 43.88 -39.18 -56.94
CA SER A 291 43.74 -40.33 -57.89
C SER A 291 43.94 -41.79 -57.39
N THR A 292 43.08 -42.78 -57.68
CA THR A 292 42.57 -43.27 -58.99
C THR A 292 41.24 -44.09 -58.86
N LEU A 293 40.39 -44.03 -59.91
CA LEU A 293 39.03 -44.59 -60.13
C LEU A 293 39.05 -46.06 -60.68
N PRO A 294 37.95 -46.79 -61.06
CA PRO A 294 36.53 -46.38 -61.27
C PRO A 294 35.36 -47.38 -60.91
N ARG A 295 34.14 -46.78 -60.88
CA ARG A 295 32.77 -47.22 -61.32
C ARG A 295 32.07 -48.50 -60.80
N GLY A 296 30.85 -48.29 -60.26
CA GLY A 296 29.71 -49.23 -60.35
C GLY A 296 28.49 -48.86 -59.49
N MET A 297 27.38 -48.46 -60.13
CA MET A 297 26.01 -48.18 -59.64
C MET A 297 25.72 -46.96 -58.73
N ASN A 298 25.08 -45.95 -59.35
CA ASN A 298 24.24 -44.94 -58.70
C ASN A 298 22.76 -45.35 -58.80
N SER A 299 22.01 -45.20 -57.71
CA SER A 299 20.67 -44.59 -57.73
C SER A 299 20.26 -44.18 -56.30
N PRO A 300 19.88 -42.91 -56.06
CA PRO A 300 19.30 -42.45 -54.81
C PRO A 300 17.78 -42.64 -54.83
N LEU A 301 17.22 -43.12 -53.72
CA LEU A 301 15.78 -43.19 -53.53
C LEU A 301 15.23 -41.78 -53.28
N SER A 302 14.31 -41.41 -54.17
CA SER A 302 13.40 -40.29 -54.12
C SER A 302 12.53 -40.32 -52.86
N SER A 303 12.57 -39.24 -52.08
CA SER A 303 11.52 -38.87 -51.14
C SER A 303 10.29 -38.44 -51.94
N SER A 304 9.36 -39.37 -52.14
CA SER A 304 8.03 -39.06 -52.67
C SER A 304 7.28 -38.19 -51.68
N VAL A 305 6.94 -36.98 -52.11
CA VAL A 305 5.84 -36.19 -51.56
C VAL A 305 4.55 -36.95 -51.85
N THR A 306 3.98 -37.56 -50.81
CA THR A 306 2.57 -37.96 -50.79
C THR A 306 1.86 -37.10 -49.76
N THR A 307 1.12 -36.14 -50.28
CA THR A 307 -0.02 -35.48 -49.66
C THR A 307 -1.02 -36.50 -49.13
N MET A 308 -1.75 -36.13 -48.06
CA MET A 308 -2.78 -36.90 -47.33
C MET A 308 -2.14 -37.91 -46.36
N ASP A 309 -2.16 -37.70 -45.04
CA ASP A 309 -3.36 -37.65 -44.21
C ASP A 309 -3.04 -36.91 -42.88
N ASP A 310 -3.64 -35.74 -42.69
CA ASP A 310 -3.50 -34.86 -41.51
C ASP A 310 -4.72 -35.02 -40.58
N THR A 311 -5.38 -36.18 -40.65
CA THR A 311 -6.56 -36.49 -39.84
C THR A 311 -6.17 -37.45 -38.71
N VAL A 312 -6.73 -37.22 -37.53
CA VAL A 312 -6.66 -38.10 -36.34
C VAL A 312 -5.50 -37.85 -35.35
N ILE A 313 -5.40 -36.62 -34.82
CA ILE A 313 -4.90 -36.33 -33.45
C ILE A 313 -5.93 -35.47 -32.65
N ILE A 314 -7.15 -35.30 -33.16
CA ILE A 314 -8.10 -34.29 -32.66
C ILE A 314 -8.98 -34.82 -31.50
N GLU A 315 -9.18 -36.14 -31.35
CA GLU A 315 -10.21 -36.67 -30.45
C GLU A 315 -9.88 -36.66 -28.93
N THR A 316 -8.63 -36.40 -28.53
CA THR A 316 -8.25 -36.36 -27.10
C THR A 316 -7.83 -34.97 -26.60
N SER A 317 -7.80 -33.95 -27.46
CA SER A 317 -7.20 -32.65 -27.13
C SER A 317 -8.19 -31.68 -26.47
N ASP A 318 -9.47 -31.72 -26.84
CA ASP A 318 -10.38 -30.60 -26.55
C ASP A 318 -10.88 -30.53 -25.10
N ASP A 319 -10.97 -31.68 -24.43
CA ASP A 319 -11.30 -31.72 -23.00
C ASP A 319 -10.10 -31.23 -22.16
N HIS A 320 -8.87 -31.41 -22.65
CA HIS A 320 -7.68 -30.89 -21.99
C HIS A 320 -7.66 -29.37 -22.00
N ASP A 321 -7.93 -28.70 -23.12
CA ASP A 321 -7.89 -27.23 -23.20
C ASP A 321 -8.93 -26.55 -22.30
N THR A 322 -10.11 -27.14 -22.19
CA THR A 322 -11.12 -26.71 -21.23
C THR A 322 -10.64 -26.87 -19.78
N ASN A 323 -10.09 -28.03 -19.43
CA ASN A 323 -9.58 -28.28 -18.08
C ASN A 323 -8.36 -27.41 -17.74
N ASN A 324 -7.54 -27.08 -18.74
CA ASN A 324 -6.43 -26.14 -18.64
C ASN A 324 -6.94 -24.73 -18.31
N TYR A 325 -8.03 -24.29 -18.95
CA TYR A 325 -8.64 -22.99 -18.64
C TYR A 325 -9.25 -22.96 -17.23
N LYS A 326 -9.88 -24.05 -16.76
CA LYS A 326 -10.35 -24.15 -15.37
C LYS A 326 -9.22 -24.04 -14.36
N LEU A 327 -8.09 -24.71 -14.61
CA LEU A 327 -6.91 -24.58 -13.78
C LEU A 327 -6.39 -23.13 -13.76
N LEU A 328 -6.41 -22.45 -14.92
CA LEU A 328 -6.05 -21.05 -15.02
C LEU A 328 -7.01 -20.13 -14.25
N LEU A 329 -8.31 -20.45 -14.25
CA LEU A 329 -9.33 -19.75 -13.47
C LEU A 329 -9.15 -19.95 -11.96
N ASP A 330 -8.83 -21.17 -11.52
CA ASP A 330 -8.50 -21.46 -10.11
C ASP A 330 -7.25 -20.70 -9.68
N ALA A 331 -6.20 -20.71 -10.51
CA ALA A 331 -4.97 -19.94 -10.30
C ALA A 331 -5.22 -18.43 -10.24
N PHE A 332 -6.10 -17.92 -11.10
CA PHE A 332 -6.49 -16.51 -11.11
C PHE A 332 -7.14 -16.12 -9.77
N ILE A 333 -8.06 -16.93 -9.25
CA ILE A 333 -8.66 -16.68 -7.93
C ILE A 333 -7.60 -16.74 -6.82
N ALA A 334 -6.77 -17.79 -6.80
CA ALA A 334 -5.78 -18.01 -5.76
C ALA A 334 -4.80 -16.83 -5.63
N LEU A 335 -4.27 -16.38 -6.78
CA LEU A 335 -3.35 -15.25 -6.85
C LEU A 335 -4.03 -13.95 -6.41
N LEU A 336 -5.27 -13.70 -6.83
CA LEU A 336 -6.02 -12.51 -6.43
C LEU A 336 -6.37 -12.51 -4.94
N GLN A 337 -6.68 -13.66 -4.34
CA GLN A 337 -6.92 -13.77 -2.91
C GLN A 337 -5.66 -13.43 -2.10
N ARG A 338 -4.52 -14.00 -2.48
CA ARG A 338 -3.22 -13.70 -1.86
C ARG A 338 -2.89 -12.20 -1.91
N ASP A 339 -3.13 -11.56 -3.06
CA ASP A 339 -2.92 -10.13 -3.23
C ASP A 339 -3.94 -9.27 -2.47
N ARG A 340 -5.18 -9.75 -2.35
CA ARG A 340 -6.22 -9.08 -1.55
C ARG A 340 -5.85 -9.07 -0.07
N ASP A 341 -5.33 -10.18 0.45
CA ASP A 341 -4.86 -10.26 1.82
C ASP A 341 -3.70 -9.29 2.06
N LEU A 342 -2.68 -9.31 1.18
CA LEU A 342 -1.57 -8.36 1.25
C LEU A 342 -2.04 -6.90 1.19
N LEU A 343 -2.99 -6.60 0.31
CA LEU A 343 -3.56 -5.27 0.17
C LEU A 343 -4.25 -4.79 1.45
N ASN A 344 -4.98 -5.67 2.14
CA ASN A 344 -5.64 -5.37 3.41
C ASN A 344 -4.62 -5.03 4.51
N TYR A 345 -3.40 -5.58 4.45
CA TYR A 345 -2.31 -5.21 5.35
C TYR A 345 -1.57 -3.94 4.91
N VAL A 346 -1.50 -3.62 3.63
CA VAL A 346 -0.59 -2.55 3.18
C VAL A 346 -1.32 -1.20 3.03
N PHE A 347 -2.59 -1.20 2.62
CA PHE A 347 -3.32 0.02 2.31
C PHE A 347 -4.44 0.34 3.34
N PRO A 348 -4.72 1.64 3.58
CA PRO A 348 -5.91 2.08 4.30
C PRO A 348 -7.20 1.62 3.62
N GLN A 349 -8.26 1.41 4.40
CA GLN A 349 -9.52 0.81 3.94
C GLN A 349 -10.16 1.59 2.78
N GLU A 350 -10.01 2.90 2.76
CA GLU A 350 -10.58 3.79 1.75
C GLU A 350 -9.93 3.61 0.36
N LEU A 351 -8.67 3.16 0.32
CA LEU A 351 -7.90 3.00 -0.92
C LEU A 351 -7.91 1.57 -1.46
N GLN A 352 -8.24 0.58 -0.63
CA GLN A 352 -8.17 -0.84 -0.98
C GLN A 352 -8.99 -1.19 -2.23
N SER A 353 -10.26 -0.77 -2.31
CA SER A 353 -11.09 -1.06 -3.50
C SER A 353 -10.53 -0.44 -4.78
N LEU A 354 -10.00 0.79 -4.70
CA LEU A 354 -9.42 1.49 -5.84
C LEU A 354 -8.15 0.79 -6.34
N VAL A 355 -7.24 0.43 -5.42
CA VAL A 355 -6.00 -0.28 -5.77
C VAL A 355 -6.32 -1.65 -6.37
N PHE A 356 -7.24 -2.40 -5.75
CA PHE A 356 -7.65 -3.72 -6.23
C PHE A 356 -8.27 -3.67 -7.63
N THR A 357 -9.12 -2.67 -7.87
CA THR A 357 -9.75 -2.44 -9.18
C THR A 357 -8.73 -2.19 -10.29
N LYS A 358 -7.61 -1.52 -10.00
CA LYS A 358 -6.51 -1.32 -10.96
C LYS A 358 -5.62 -2.56 -11.09
N LEU A 359 -5.36 -3.26 -9.98
CA LEU A 359 -4.48 -4.43 -9.94
C LEU A 359 -5.02 -5.58 -10.80
N ILE A 360 -6.33 -5.83 -10.79
CA ILE A 360 -6.97 -6.92 -11.55
C ILE A 360 -6.96 -6.68 -13.07
N GLU A 361 -6.77 -5.45 -13.53
CA GLU A 361 -6.94 -5.09 -14.94
C GLU A 361 -6.12 -5.95 -15.89
N LEU A 362 -4.80 -6.03 -15.63
CA LEU A 362 -3.87 -6.76 -16.49
C LEU A 362 -4.09 -8.28 -16.46
N PRO A 363 -4.28 -8.92 -15.29
CA PRO A 363 -4.67 -10.33 -15.22
C PRO A 363 -5.97 -10.64 -15.96
N LEU A 364 -7.01 -9.81 -15.79
CA LEU A 364 -8.33 -10.05 -16.37
C LEU A 364 -8.32 -9.92 -17.90
N VAL A 365 -7.55 -8.98 -18.45
CA VAL A 365 -7.35 -8.87 -19.90
C VAL A 365 -6.76 -10.15 -20.46
N HIS A 366 -5.75 -10.74 -19.80
CA HIS A 366 -5.17 -12.00 -20.23
C HIS A 366 -6.16 -13.17 -20.14
N MET A 367 -6.95 -13.27 -19.06
CA MET A 367 -7.99 -14.30 -18.93
C MET A 367 -9.04 -14.22 -20.03
N ARG A 368 -9.37 -13.00 -20.50
CA ARG A 368 -10.28 -12.77 -21.62
C ARG A 368 -9.68 -13.19 -22.95
N GLU A 369 -8.41 -12.88 -23.19
CA GLU A 369 -7.70 -13.29 -24.40
C GLU A 369 -7.66 -14.82 -24.53
N VAL A 370 -7.32 -15.53 -23.45
CA VAL A 370 -7.33 -17.00 -23.44
C VAL A 370 -8.74 -17.55 -23.63
N ALA A 371 -9.76 -16.93 -23.02
CA ALA A 371 -11.15 -17.33 -23.20
C ALA A 371 -11.63 -17.21 -24.65
N LEU A 372 -11.32 -16.09 -25.31
CA LEU A 372 -11.73 -15.86 -26.70
C LEU A 372 -11.05 -16.86 -27.64
N ASN A 373 -9.75 -17.11 -27.47
CA ASN A 373 -9.02 -18.09 -28.26
C ASN A 373 -9.56 -19.52 -28.07
N LEU A 374 -9.98 -19.86 -26.84
CA LEU A 374 -10.61 -21.14 -26.54
C LEU A 374 -11.99 -21.24 -27.22
N CYS A 375 -12.85 -20.22 -27.06
CA CYS A 375 -14.18 -20.20 -27.69
C CYS A 375 -14.08 -20.29 -29.22
N GLU A 376 -13.15 -19.53 -29.82
CA GLU A 376 -12.93 -19.57 -31.27
C GLU A 376 -12.43 -20.94 -31.74
N SER A 377 -11.53 -21.58 -30.99
CA SER A 377 -11.08 -22.94 -31.29
C SER A 377 -12.24 -23.94 -31.22
N ILE A 378 -13.11 -23.84 -30.21
CA ILE A 378 -14.27 -24.73 -30.03
C ILE A 378 -15.31 -24.50 -31.15
N GLU A 379 -15.57 -23.26 -31.53
CA GLU A 379 -16.50 -22.92 -32.61
C GLU A 379 -16.01 -23.35 -34.00
N ARG A 380 -14.70 -23.51 -34.18
CA ARG A 380 -14.07 -23.98 -35.42
C ARG A 380 -14.00 -25.50 -35.53
N LEU A 381 -14.20 -26.25 -34.45
CA LEU A 381 -14.26 -27.70 -34.53
C LEU A 381 -15.33 -28.06 -35.59
N PRO A 382 -14.98 -28.94 -36.55
CA PRO A 382 -15.85 -29.20 -37.69
C PRO A 382 -17.23 -29.60 -37.17
N TYR A 383 -18.28 -29.17 -37.89
CA TYR A 383 -19.72 -29.50 -37.74
C TYR A 383 -19.98 -31.02 -37.78
N LYS A 384 -19.34 -31.73 -36.87
CA LYS A 384 -19.35 -33.16 -36.67
C LYS A 384 -19.52 -33.31 -35.17
N LEU A 385 -20.78 -33.39 -34.77
CA LEU A 385 -21.25 -33.74 -33.43
C LEU A 385 -20.37 -34.78 -32.73
N ASP A 386 -19.81 -35.74 -33.47
CA ASP A 386 -18.98 -36.80 -32.92
C ASP A 386 -17.59 -36.38 -32.42
N ALA A 387 -16.92 -35.44 -33.09
CA ALA A 387 -15.57 -35.00 -32.70
C ALA A 387 -15.63 -33.85 -31.68
N GLY A 388 -16.60 -32.94 -31.83
CA GLY A 388 -16.70 -31.72 -31.01
C GLY A 388 -17.45 -31.88 -29.68
N LYS A 389 -18.13 -33.01 -29.43
CA LYS A 389 -18.99 -33.18 -28.23
C LYS A 389 -18.27 -32.88 -26.93
N PHE A 390 -17.05 -33.39 -26.75
CA PHE A 390 -16.28 -33.19 -25.51
C PHE A 390 -15.87 -31.72 -25.31
N ALA A 391 -15.54 -31.01 -26.39
CA ALA A 391 -15.25 -29.57 -26.37
C ALA A 391 -16.47 -28.76 -25.92
N VAL A 392 -17.65 -29.09 -26.46
CA VAL A 392 -18.93 -28.46 -26.09
C VAL A 392 -19.31 -28.77 -24.65
N TYR A 393 -19.14 -30.02 -24.17
CA TYR A 393 -19.30 -30.35 -22.75
C TYR A 393 -18.32 -29.57 -21.87
N GLY A 394 -17.09 -29.39 -22.35
CA GLY A 394 -16.08 -28.58 -21.70
C GLY A 394 -16.55 -27.15 -21.46
N LEU A 395 -17.12 -26.51 -22.48
CA LEU A 395 -17.70 -25.17 -22.40
C LEU A 395 -18.77 -25.05 -21.31
N PHE A 396 -19.70 -26.00 -21.23
CA PHE A 396 -20.69 -26.06 -20.14
C PHE A 396 -20.05 -26.29 -18.78
N SER A 397 -18.96 -27.05 -18.73
CA SER A 397 -18.23 -27.29 -17.49
C SER A 397 -17.51 -26.02 -16.99
N ILE A 398 -17.02 -25.16 -17.89
CA ILE A 398 -16.51 -23.82 -17.54
C ILE A 398 -17.65 -22.94 -17.02
N LEU A 399 -18.81 -22.94 -17.68
CA LEU A 399 -19.99 -22.19 -17.20
C LEU A 399 -20.45 -22.68 -15.81
N GLN A 400 -20.44 -23.99 -15.58
CA GLN A 400 -20.71 -24.57 -14.27
C GLN A 400 -19.69 -24.11 -13.23
N TRP A 401 -18.41 -24.01 -13.60
CA TRP A 401 -17.39 -23.43 -12.74
C TRP A 401 -17.70 -21.97 -12.38
N PHE A 402 -18.08 -21.13 -13.36
CA PHE A 402 -18.47 -19.74 -13.10
C PHE A 402 -19.64 -19.65 -12.11
N LEU A 403 -20.66 -20.51 -12.27
CA LEU A 403 -21.79 -20.60 -11.35
C LEU A 403 -21.37 -21.00 -9.93
N LYS A 404 -20.52 -22.02 -9.80
CA LYS A 404 -20.02 -22.51 -8.51
C LYS A 404 -19.11 -21.49 -7.81
N SER A 405 -18.34 -20.71 -8.57
CA SER A 405 -17.37 -19.75 -8.05
C SER A 405 -17.96 -18.38 -7.71
N ARG A 406 -19.22 -18.08 -8.08
CA ARG A 406 -19.92 -16.83 -7.71
C ARG A 406 -19.76 -16.39 -6.25
N PRO A 407 -19.97 -17.25 -5.22
CA PRO A 407 -19.79 -16.84 -3.83
C PRO A 407 -18.34 -16.47 -3.51
N THR A 408 -17.37 -17.15 -4.10
CA THR A 408 -15.94 -16.85 -3.93
C THR A 408 -15.59 -15.47 -4.50
N PHE A 409 -16.10 -15.15 -5.69
CA PHE A 409 -15.95 -13.81 -6.27
C PHE A 409 -16.67 -12.74 -5.45
N SER A 410 -17.85 -13.04 -4.92
CA SER A 410 -18.58 -12.10 -4.06
C SER A 410 -17.83 -11.76 -2.77
N LYS A 411 -17.02 -12.69 -2.24
CA LYS A 411 -16.13 -12.45 -1.09
C LYS A 411 -14.87 -11.68 -1.47
N LEU A 412 -14.33 -11.95 -2.66
CA LEU A 412 -13.12 -11.33 -3.18
C LEU A 412 -13.32 -9.82 -3.47
N TYR A 413 -14.45 -9.48 -4.11
CA TYR A 413 -14.82 -8.10 -4.44
C TYR A 413 -15.55 -7.42 -3.28
N GLN A 414 -15.14 -6.22 -2.90
CA GLN A 414 -15.94 -5.36 -2.00
C GLN A 414 -17.16 -4.81 -2.77
N GLU A 415 -18.16 -4.27 -2.06
CA GLU A 415 -19.37 -3.71 -2.69
C GLU A 415 -19.05 -2.58 -3.67
N SER A 416 -17.96 -1.84 -3.46
CA SER A 416 -17.48 -0.75 -4.31
C SER A 416 -16.87 -1.20 -5.65
N ASP A 417 -16.59 -2.49 -5.85
CA ASP A 417 -15.93 -3.02 -7.07
C ASP A 417 -16.94 -3.36 -8.21
N ILE A 418 -18.06 -2.61 -8.32
CA ILE A 418 -19.21 -2.91 -9.20
C ILE A 418 -18.79 -3.07 -10.68
N ALA A 419 -17.97 -2.15 -11.18
CA ALA A 419 -17.54 -2.14 -12.59
C ALA A 419 -16.71 -3.38 -12.96
N ARG A 420 -15.90 -3.91 -12.03
CA ARG A 420 -15.08 -5.12 -12.28
C ARG A 420 -15.90 -6.40 -12.10
N ARG A 421 -16.88 -6.42 -11.17
CA ARG A 421 -17.89 -7.49 -11.12
C ARG A 421 -18.60 -7.63 -12.47
N GLN A 422 -18.94 -6.52 -13.13
CA GLN A 422 -19.52 -6.53 -14.47
C GLN A 422 -18.57 -7.12 -15.53
N GLN A 423 -17.26 -6.83 -15.47
CA GLN A 423 -16.31 -7.40 -16.43
C GLN A 423 -16.14 -8.92 -16.29
N PHE A 424 -16.28 -9.45 -15.07
CA PHE A 424 -16.33 -10.88 -14.83
C PHE A 424 -17.64 -11.51 -15.36
N THR A 425 -18.76 -10.79 -15.21
CA THR A 425 -20.02 -11.15 -15.89
C THR A 425 -19.85 -11.15 -17.41
N THR A 426 -19.12 -10.19 -17.98
CA THR A 426 -18.81 -10.16 -19.42
C THR A 426 -17.98 -11.38 -19.85
N LEU A 427 -17.02 -11.83 -19.01
CA LEU A 427 -16.25 -13.04 -19.27
C LEU A 427 -17.12 -14.31 -19.21
N SER A 428 -18.09 -14.38 -18.30
CA SER A 428 -19.10 -15.46 -18.31
C SER A 428 -19.93 -15.40 -19.60
N ALA A 429 -20.38 -14.20 -19.97
CA ALA A 429 -21.23 -13.98 -21.15
C ALA A 429 -20.54 -14.39 -22.47
N THR A 430 -19.21 -14.31 -22.58
CA THR A 430 -18.51 -14.81 -23.77
C THR A 430 -18.65 -16.32 -23.93
N PHE A 431 -18.54 -17.08 -22.84
CA PHE A 431 -18.76 -18.53 -22.86
C PHE A 431 -20.24 -18.88 -23.05
N GLU A 432 -21.17 -18.10 -22.49
CA GLU A 432 -22.61 -18.29 -22.71
C GLU A 432 -22.98 -18.10 -24.19
N GLN A 433 -22.47 -17.04 -24.82
CA GLN A 433 -22.70 -16.77 -26.24
C GLN A 433 -22.13 -17.88 -27.12
N SER A 434 -20.91 -18.33 -26.83
CA SER A 434 -20.28 -19.43 -27.56
C SER A 434 -21.07 -20.73 -27.40
N ALA A 435 -21.59 -21.02 -26.20
CA ALA A 435 -22.40 -22.21 -25.96
C ALA A 435 -23.71 -22.18 -26.75
N VAL A 436 -24.35 -21.01 -26.84
CA VAL A 436 -25.54 -20.82 -27.67
C VAL A 436 -25.21 -21.00 -29.15
N ASN A 437 -24.06 -20.52 -29.63
CA ASN A 437 -23.62 -20.71 -31.01
C ASN A 437 -23.41 -22.19 -31.33
N CYS A 438 -22.72 -22.94 -30.46
CA CYS A 438 -22.51 -24.38 -30.61
C CYS A 438 -23.83 -25.16 -30.61
N LEU A 439 -24.77 -24.84 -29.70
CA LEU A 439 -26.09 -25.50 -29.67
C LEU A 439 -26.91 -25.24 -30.95
N ARG A 440 -26.84 -24.04 -31.51
CA ARG A 440 -27.48 -23.73 -32.79
C ARG A 440 -26.87 -24.53 -33.95
N ALA A 441 -25.54 -24.60 -34.00
CA ALA A 441 -24.84 -25.40 -35.00
C ALA A 441 -25.23 -26.88 -34.92
N ILE A 442 -25.28 -27.44 -33.71
CA ILE A 442 -25.76 -28.81 -33.46
C ILE A 442 -27.20 -29.00 -33.94
N LEU A 443 -28.09 -28.06 -33.62
CA LEU A 443 -29.50 -28.13 -34.05
C LEU A 443 -29.63 -28.12 -35.57
N ASP A 444 -28.85 -27.29 -36.25
CA ASP A 444 -28.85 -27.20 -37.71
C ASP A 444 -28.26 -28.47 -38.35
N GLU A 445 -27.23 -29.07 -37.76
CA GLU A 445 -26.66 -30.36 -38.18
C GLU A 445 -27.70 -31.49 -38.08
N VAL A 446 -28.40 -31.61 -36.94
CA VAL A 446 -29.47 -32.61 -36.76
C VAL A 446 -30.62 -32.40 -37.75
N ARG A 447 -30.97 -31.14 -38.05
CA ARG A 447 -31.99 -30.81 -39.07
C ARG A 447 -31.56 -31.25 -40.46
N LEU A 448 -30.30 -31.02 -40.84
CA LEU A 448 -29.73 -31.46 -42.10
C LEU A 448 -29.72 -32.99 -42.21
N ASP A 449 -29.31 -33.70 -41.15
CA ASP A 449 -29.21 -35.16 -41.14
C ASP A 449 -30.59 -35.85 -41.17
N SER A 450 -31.56 -35.31 -40.42
CA SER A 450 -32.95 -35.81 -40.42
C SER A 450 -33.69 -35.69 -41.76
N SER A 451 -33.14 -34.97 -42.73
CA SER A 451 -33.70 -34.81 -44.08
C SER A 451 -33.28 -35.93 -45.06
N LEU A 452 -32.37 -36.82 -44.66
CA LEU A 452 -31.94 -37.97 -45.45
C LEU A 452 -32.93 -39.14 -45.32
N PRO A 453 -33.41 -39.74 -46.44
CA PRO A 453 -34.40 -40.82 -46.37
C PRO A 453 -33.80 -42.07 -45.72
N SER A 454 -34.46 -42.57 -44.67
CA SER A 454 -34.11 -43.84 -44.02
C SER A 454 -34.27 -45.00 -45.00
N GLN A 455 -33.17 -45.49 -45.57
CA GLN A 455 -33.20 -46.73 -46.33
C GLN A 455 -33.22 -47.90 -45.34
N GLY A 456 -34.39 -48.53 -45.18
CA GLY A 456 -34.49 -49.89 -44.64
C GLY A 456 -34.94 -50.06 -43.18
N GLY A 457 -35.60 -49.08 -42.56
CA GLY A 457 -36.30 -49.27 -41.27
C GLY A 457 -35.39 -49.51 -40.04
N ASN A 458 -34.07 -49.40 -40.19
CA ASN A 458 -33.13 -49.39 -39.07
C ASN A 458 -33.04 -47.99 -38.46
N VAL A 459 -32.74 -47.91 -37.15
CA VAL A 459 -32.45 -46.65 -36.46
C VAL A 459 -31.23 -46.00 -37.12
N HIS A 460 -31.38 -44.76 -37.56
CA HIS A 460 -30.27 -43.97 -38.07
C HIS A 460 -29.29 -43.71 -36.90
N PRO A 461 -27.99 -44.00 -37.07
CA PRO A 461 -26.99 -43.77 -36.03
C PRO A 461 -26.94 -42.31 -35.57
#